data_AF-A0A7W1S217-F1
#
_entry.id   AF-A0A7W1S217-F1
#
_cell.length_a   1.000
_cell.length_b   1.000
_cell.length_c   1.000
_cell.angle_alpha   90.00
_cell.angle_beta   90.00
_cell.angle_gamma   90.00
#
_symmetry.space_group_name_H-M   'P 1'
#
loop_
_entity.id
_entity.type
_entity.pdbx_description
1 polymer ?
#
loop_
_entity_poly.entity_id
_entity_poly.type
_entity_poly.pdbx_seq_one_letter_code
_entity_poly.pdbx_strand_id
1 'polypeptide(L)'
;MKLPNKLPPASRTDKRLLAASVIILLASAVIAVFAIRSRMAPSQPTYVSDFNGDKIEQPQGTLVPGVAGSSDLINRMTAIANSEPLTGPLADEVQAVAQMVTNCPDYSQARRDQMNYHIGWLLQPNTLPKQMLIALGNNVNGRLILGMSTFTLEQWGEKQKAANSCLLPIGKKLNDMLAANGEERIKQFDGT
;
A
#
# COMPACT_ATOMS: atom_id res chain seq x y z
N MET A 1 44.61 23.41 39.17
CA MET A 1 43.34 24.11 39.46
C MET A 1 42.33 23.06 39.94
N LYS A 2 41.97 23.04 41.23
CA LYS A 2 41.04 22.03 41.78
C LYS A 2 39.60 22.50 41.54
N LEU A 3 38.82 21.74 40.79
CA LEU A 3 37.38 21.97 40.64
C LEU A 3 36.68 21.61 41.97
N PRO A 4 35.72 22.43 42.46
CA PRO A 4 35.00 22.12 43.69
C PRO A 4 34.12 20.87 43.49
N ASN A 5 34.32 19.88 44.36
CA ASN A 5 33.79 18.52 44.23
C ASN A 5 32.33 18.34 44.70
N LYS A 6 31.57 19.42 44.92
CA LYS A 6 30.19 19.31 45.42
C LYS A 6 29.35 20.46 44.87
N LEU A 7 28.40 20.12 44.01
CA LEU A 7 27.33 21.01 43.62
C LEU A 7 26.48 21.34 44.85
N PRO A 8 26.05 22.61 45.03
CA PRO A 8 25.15 22.97 46.10
C PRO A 8 23.83 22.19 45.97
N PRO A 9 23.18 21.85 47.10
CA PRO A 9 21.90 21.14 47.07
C PRO A 9 20.84 21.98 46.35
N ALA A 10 20.07 21.34 45.48
CA ALA A 10 19.01 22.00 44.71
C ALA A 10 18.04 22.75 45.63
N SER A 11 17.78 24.02 45.31
CA SER A 11 16.88 24.86 46.08
C SER A 11 15.43 24.36 45.98
N ARG A 12 14.57 24.81 46.90
CA ARG A 12 13.14 24.45 46.87
C ARG A 12 12.46 24.93 45.58
N THR A 13 12.96 26.02 45.00
CA THR A 13 12.49 26.58 43.73
C THR A 13 12.88 25.68 42.57
N ASP A 14 14.11 25.18 42.53
CA ASP A 14 14.59 24.28 41.47
C ASP A 14 13.80 22.98 41.44
N LYS A 15 13.48 22.42 42.61
CA LYS A 15 12.64 21.21 42.73
C LYS A 15 11.23 21.44 42.19
N ARG A 16 10.64 22.62 42.40
CA ARG A 16 9.32 22.99 41.88
C ARG A 16 9.33 23.17 40.36
N LEU A 17 10.37 23.81 39.84
CA LEU A 17 10.55 24.01 38.40
C LEU A 17 10.74 22.67 37.67
N LEU A 18 11.55 21.77 38.24
CA LEU A 18 11.76 20.44 37.70
C LEU A 18 10.46 19.63 37.72
N ALA A 19 9.71 19.64 38.83
CA ALA A 19 8.41 18.97 38.90
C ALA A 19 7.40 19.51 37.87
N ALA A 20 7.32 20.84 37.68
CA ALA A 20 6.45 21.44 36.69
C ALA A 20 6.84 21.05 35.25
N SER A 21 8.15 21.02 34.94
CA SER A 21 8.64 20.62 33.61
C SER A 21 8.30 19.15 33.27
N VAL A 22 8.40 18.25 34.26
CA VAL A 22 8.03 16.83 34.09
C VAL A 22 6.53 16.68 33.84
N ILE A 23 5.69 17.44 34.56
CA ILE A 23 4.23 17.40 34.36
C ILE A 23 3.86 17.86 32.94
N ILE A 24 4.46 18.94 32.44
CA ILE A 24 4.19 19.44 31.07
C ILE A 24 4.62 18.42 30.01
N LEU A 25 5.78 17.78 30.20
CA LEU A 25 6.28 16.78 29.27
C LEU A 25 5.40 15.51 29.26
N LEU A 26 4.91 15.07 30.42
CA LEU A 26 3.97 13.96 30.52
C LEU A 26 2.61 14.32 29.90
N ALA A 27 2.08 15.52 30.16
CA ALA A 27 0.81 15.97 29.60
C ALA A 27 0.88 16.06 28.05
N SER A 28 1.97 16.61 27.51
CA SER A 28 2.16 16.68 26.05
C SER A 28 2.34 15.30 25.41
N ALA A 29 3.04 14.36 26.06
CA ALA A 29 3.15 12.98 25.60
C ALA A 29 1.79 12.26 25.57
N VAL A 30 0.94 12.45 26.59
CA VAL A 30 -0.41 11.87 26.63
C VAL A 30 -1.29 12.43 25.51
N ILE A 31 -1.26 13.76 25.29
CA ILE A 31 -2.03 14.38 24.20
C ILE A 31 -1.57 13.85 22.83
N ALA A 32 -0.25 13.73 22.62
CA ALA A 32 0.29 13.18 21.38
C ALA A 32 -0.14 11.72 21.14
N VAL A 33 -0.09 10.87 22.17
CA VAL A 33 -0.53 9.47 22.07
C VAL A 33 -2.03 9.38 21.78
N PHE A 34 -2.86 10.21 22.41
CA PHE A 34 -4.30 10.28 22.11
C PHE A 34 -4.55 10.75 20.68
N ALA A 35 -3.89 11.81 20.22
CA ALA A 35 -4.03 12.30 18.85
C ALA A 35 -3.61 11.27 17.79
N ILE A 36 -2.55 10.50 18.05
CA ILE A 36 -2.10 9.41 17.17
C ILE A 36 -3.12 8.26 17.19
N ARG A 37 -3.63 7.85 18.36
CA ARG A 37 -4.66 6.80 18.45
C ARG A 37 -5.97 7.19 17.77
N SER A 38 -6.40 8.45 17.87
CA SER A 38 -7.60 8.94 17.18
C SER A 38 -7.47 8.90 15.66
N ARG A 39 -6.24 9.00 15.12
CA ARG A 39 -5.98 8.84 13.68
C ARG A 39 -5.85 7.39 13.22
N MET A 40 -5.57 6.47 14.14
CA MET A 40 -5.49 5.03 13.87
C MET A 40 -6.80 4.28 14.11
N ALA A 41 -7.81 4.93 14.69
CA ALA A 41 -9.16 4.38 14.68
C ALA A 41 -9.57 4.23 13.21
N PRO A 42 -9.83 2.99 12.71
CA PRO A 42 -10.29 2.80 11.35
C PRO A 42 -11.60 3.57 11.24
N SER A 43 -11.56 4.71 10.56
CA SER A 43 -12.78 5.38 10.13
C SER A 43 -13.48 4.35 9.27
N GLN A 44 -14.66 3.89 9.71
CA GLN A 44 -15.47 3.06 8.84
C GLN A 44 -15.71 3.88 7.56
N PRO A 45 -15.38 3.34 6.38
CA PRO A 45 -15.54 4.06 5.14
C PRO A 45 -17.02 4.43 5.03
N THR A 46 -17.31 5.71 5.22
CA THR A 46 -18.68 6.22 5.31
C THR A 46 -19.28 6.42 3.93
N TYR A 47 -18.45 6.38 2.88
CA TYR A 47 -18.85 6.44 1.49
C TYR A 47 -17.84 5.70 0.62
N VAL A 48 -18.33 4.77 -0.20
CA VAL A 48 -17.61 4.32 -1.39
C VAL A 48 -18.15 5.17 -2.52
N SER A 49 -17.38 6.16 -2.96
CA SER A 49 -17.64 6.83 -4.25
C SER A 49 -16.99 5.99 -5.35
N ASP A 50 -17.60 5.96 -6.53
CA ASP A 50 -16.97 5.33 -7.69
C ASP A 50 -15.75 6.14 -8.17
N PHE A 51 -15.04 5.65 -9.18
CA PHE A 51 -13.90 6.34 -9.76
C PHE A 51 -14.26 7.68 -10.44
N ASN A 52 -15.55 7.98 -10.64
CA ASN A 52 -16.05 9.23 -11.22
C ASN A 52 -16.52 10.24 -10.14
N GLY A 53 -16.49 9.86 -8.86
CA GLY A 53 -16.97 10.70 -7.76
C GLY A 53 -18.48 10.64 -7.53
N ASP A 54 -19.18 9.72 -8.19
CA ASP A 54 -20.60 9.49 -7.97
C ASP A 54 -20.81 8.74 -6.65
N LYS A 55 -21.85 9.17 -5.94
CA LYS A 55 -22.30 8.55 -4.70
C LYS A 55 -22.90 7.19 -5.04
N ILE A 56 -22.19 6.11 -4.72
CA ILE A 56 -22.79 4.77 -4.75
C ILE A 56 -23.74 4.70 -3.56
N GLU A 57 -25.06 4.75 -3.82
CA GLU A 57 -26.05 4.37 -2.82
C GLU A 57 -25.64 3.01 -2.27
N GLN A 58 -25.56 2.87 -0.93
CA GLN A 58 -25.19 1.62 -0.28
C GLN A 58 -25.87 0.47 -1.00
N PRO A 59 -25.12 -0.49 -1.58
CA PRO A 59 -25.75 -1.61 -2.24
C PRO A 59 -26.65 -2.24 -1.20
N GLN A 60 -27.97 -2.18 -1.43
CA GLN A 60 -28.92 -3.04 -0.74
C GLN A 60 -28.59 -4.45 -1.21
N GLY A 61 -27.57 -5.01 -0.57
CA GLY A 61 -27.01 -6.31 -0.86
C GLY A 61 -28.06 -7.34 -0.48
N THR A 62 -28.95 -7.61 -1.43
CA THR A 62 -29.46 -8.95 -1.60
C THR A 62 -28.20 -9.79 -1.77
N LEU A 63 -27.77 -10.48 -0.71
CA LEU A 63 -26.72 -11.49 -0.80
C LEU A 63 -27.20 -12.42 -1.92
N VAL A 64 -26.58 -12.31 -3.09
CA VAL A 64 -26.90 -13.18 -4.23
C VAL A 64 -26.76 -14.61 -3.70
N PRO A 65 -27.85 -15.38 -3.61
CA PRO A 65 -27.76 -16.76 -3.17
C PRO A 65 -27.01 -17.52 -4.27
N GLY A 66 -25.80 -17.95 -3.95
CA GLY A 66 -25.03 -18.82 -4.83
C GLY A 66 -23.62 -18.34 -5.10
N VAL A 67 -22.76 -18.44 -4.09
CA VAL A 67 -21.40 -18.95 -4.33
C VAL A 67 -21.55 -20.43 -4.70
N ALA A 68 -22.11 -20.69 -5.88
CA ALA A 68 -21.98 -21.95 -6.58
C ALA A 68 -20.63 -21.89 -7.31
N GLY A 69 -19.55 -22.52 -6.86
CA GLY A 69 -19.35 -23.37 -5.70
C GLY A 69 -18.06 -23.02 -4.95
N SER A 70 -18.07 -23.25 -3.64
CA SER A 70 -16.87 -23.27 -2.80
C SER A 70 -15.74 -24.12 -3.40
N SER A 71 -16.08 -25.11 -4.24
CA SER A 71 -15.11 -25.96 -4.93
C SER A 71 -14.11 -25.17 -5.79
N ASP A 72 -14.53 -24.16 -6.55
CA ASP A 72 -13.61 -23.44 -7.44
C ASP A 72 -12.63 -22.58 -6.65
N LEU A 73 -13.12 -21.90 -5.61
CA LEU A 73 -12.27 -21.15 -4.70
C LEU A 73 -11.30 -22.07 -3.96
N ILE A 74 -11.78 -23.20 -3.43
CA ILE A 74 -10.94 -24.17 -2.71
C ILE A 74 -9.87 -24.77 -3.65
N ASN A 75 -10.27 -25.14 -4.87
CA ASN A 75 -9.35 -25.66 -5.89
C ASN A 75 -8.27 -24.63 -6.24
N ARG A 76 -8.64 -23.35 -6.38
CA ARG A 76 -7.70 -22.26 -6.65
C ARG A 76 -6.78 -21.95 -5.48
N MET A 77 -7.32 -21.91 -4.26
CA MET A 77 -6.50 -21.74 -3.05
C MET A 77 -5.48 -22.87 -2.90
N THR A 78 -5.89 -24.10 -3.23
CA THR A 78 -5.00 -25.27 -3.21
C THR A 78 -3.98 -25.21 -4.35
N ALA A 79 -4.39 -24.80 -5.56
CA ALA A 79 -3.50 -24.67 -6.71
C ALA A 79 -2.42 -23.60 -6.48
N ILE A 80 -2.80 -22.42 -5.94
CA ILE A 80 -1.86 -21.33 -5.70
C ILE A 80 -0.92 -21.63 -4.54
N ALA A 81 -1.40 -22.28 -3.47
CA ALA A 81 -0.52 -22.70 -2.38
C ALA A 81 0.61 -23.64 -2.84
N ASN A 82 0.40 -24.36 -3.94
CA ASN A 82 1.36 -25.29 -4.52
C ASN A 82 1.95 -24.81 -5.86
N SER A 83 1.73 -23.55 -6.24
CA SER A 83 2.25 -23.04 -7.52
C SER A 83 3.76 -22.92 -7.47
N GLU A 84 4.43 -23.35 -8.52
CA GLU A 84 5.84 -23.06 -8.73
C GLU A 84 6.07 -21.55 -8.95
N PRO A 85 7.28 -21.04 -8.69
CA PRO A 85 7.66 -19.69 -9.08
C PRO A 85 7.37 -19.42 -10.56
N LEU A 86 6.96 -18.19 -10.86
CA LEU A 86 6.66 -17.77 -12.23
C LEU A 86 7.93 -17.83 -13.08
N THR A 87 7.82 -18.41 -14.27
CA THR A 87 8.92 -18.52 -15.26
C THR A 87 8.46 -18.07 -16.64
N GLY A 88 9.41 -17.89 -17.56
CA GLY A 88 9.14 -17.52 -18.95
C GLY A 88 8.83 -16.03 -19.16
N PRO A 89 8.21 -15.65 -20.30
CA PRO A 89 8.08 -14.26 -20.70
C PRO A 89 7.40 -13.35 -19.67
N LEU A 90 6.35 -13.82 -18.99
CA LEU A 90 5.67 -13.01 -17.97
C LEU A 90 6.58 -12.76 -16.76
N ALA A 91 7.41 -13.73 -16.36
CA ALA A 91 8.38 -13.53 -15.29
C ALA A 91 9.40 -12.45 -15.68
N ASP A 92 9.88 -12.47 -16.92
CA ASP A 92 10.81 -11.47 -17.45
C ASP A 92 10.18 -10.07 -17.44
N GLU A 93 8.89 -9.96 -17.79
CA GLU A 93 8.15 -8.69 -17.72
C GLU A 93 8.00 -8.17 -16.29
N VAL A 94 7.66 -9.05 -15.35
CA VAL A 94 7.54 -8.70 -13.92
C VAL A 94 8.90 -8.26 -13.36
N GLN A 95 9.99 -8.94 -13.73
CA GLN A 95 11.35 -8.57 -13.35
C GLN A 95 11.78 -7.23 -13.97
N ALA A 96 11.41 -6.97 -15.22
CA ALA A 96 11.64 -5.68 -15.86
C ALA A 96 10.93 -4.55 -15.09
N VAL A 97 9.66 -4.73 -14.72
CA VAL A 97 8.93 -3.77 -13.86
C VAL A 97 9.65 -3.60 -12.52
N ALA A 98 10.10 -4.67 -11.88
CA ALA A 98 10.84 -4.59 -10.63
C ALA A 98 12.10 -3.71 -10.74
N GLN A 99 12.89 -3.91 -11.80
CA GLN A 99 14.06 -3.06 -12.08
C GLN A 99 13.66 -1.60 -12.31
N MET A 100 12.58 -1.34 -13.07
CA MET A 100 12.10 0.03 -13.28
C MET A 100 11.64 0.68 -11.97
N VAL A 101 10.94 -0.04 -11.10
CA VAL A 101 10.51 0.43 -9.76
C VAL A 101 11.71 0.76 -8.89
N THR A 102 12.74 -0.10 -8.86
CA THR A 102 13.99 0.15 -8.12
C THR A 102 14.70 1.40 -8.62
N ASN A 103 14.76 1.59 -9.95
CA ASN A 103 15.49 2.69 -10.57
C ASN A 103 14.73 4.01 -10.63
N CYS A 104 13.44 4.03 -10.28
CA CYS A 104 12.61 5.23 -10.39
C CYS A 104 12.65 6.07 -9.10
N PRO A 105 13.32 7.25 -9.11
CA PRO A 105 13.41 8.11 -7.92
C PRO A 105 12.08 8.77 -7.54
N ASP A 106 11.10 8.81 -8.45
CA ASP A 106 9.81 9.46 -8.20
C ASP A 106 8.89 8.65 -7.26
N TYR A 107 9.15 7.35 -7.07
CA TYR A 107 8.49 6.60 -6.01
C TYR A 107 9.00 7.02 -4.63
N SER A 108 8.07 7.14 -3.69
CA SER A 108 8.42 7.10 -2.27
C SER A 108 8.90 5.71 -1.86
N GLN A 109 9.62 5.60 -0.75
CA GLN A 109 10.07 4.29 -0.24
C GLN A 109 8.88 3.38 0.09
N ALA A 110 7.87 3.91 0.78
CA ALA A 110 6.67 3.14 1.12
C ALA A 110 5.96 2.61 -0.14
N ARG A 111 5.94 3.40 -1.23
CA ARG A 111 5.34 2.97 -2.48
C ARG A 111 6.17 1.90 -3.19
N ARG A 112 7.50 1.99 -3.17
CA ARG A 112 8.38 0.90 -3.64
C ARG A 112 8.13 -0.40 -2.89
N ASP A 113 7.99 -0.34 -1.57
CA ASP A 113 7.73 -1.54 -0.76
C ASP A 113 6.40 -2.20 -1.14
N GLN A 114 5.34 -1.39 -1.35
CA GLN A 114 4.04 -1.89 -1.84
C GLN A 114 4.13 -2.54 -3.23
N MET A 115 4.84 -1.92 -4.16
CA MET A 115 5.08 -2.48 -5.49
C MET A 115 5.84 -3.81 -5.39
N ASN A 116 6.86 -3.87 -4.54
CA ASN A 116 7.68 -5.07 -4.33
C ASN A 116 6.87 -6.23 -3.71
N TYR A 117 5.86 -5.96 -2.87
CA TYR A 117 4.95 -7.02 -2.42
C TYR A 117 4.14 -7.61 -3.58
N HIS A 118 3.58 -6.77 -4.45
CA HIS A 118 2.82 -7.25 -5.62
C HIS A 118 3.70 -8.03 -6.60
N ILE A 119 4.90 -7.53 -6.87
CA ILE A 119 5.92 -8.20 -7.69
C ILE A 119 6.30 -9.55 -7.07
N GLY A 120 6.54 -9.58 -5.76
CA GLY A 120 6.85 -10.81 -5.03
C GLY A 120 5.74 -11.85 -5.16
N TRP A 121 4.48 -11.44 -5.02
CA TRP A 121 3.34 -12.35 -5.21
C TRP A 121 3.15 -12.82 -6.65
N LEU A 122 3.47 -11.99 -7.65
CA LEU A 122 3.45 -12.43 -9.05
C LEU A 122 4.56 -13.44 -9.35
N LEU A 123 5.77 -13.22 -8.83
CA LEU A 123 6.91 -14.13 -9.02
C LEU A 123 6.81 -15.40 -8.19
N GLN A 124 6.18 -15.33 -7.01
CA GLN A 124 6.02 -16.43 -6.07
C GLN A 124 4.57 -16.49 -5.55
N PRO A 125 3.62 -16.99 -6.36
CA PRO A 125 2.20 -16.92 -6.00
C PRO A 125 1.83 -17.70 -4.73
N ASN A 126 2.61 -18.71 -4.37
CA ASN A 126 2.46 -19.46 -3.12
C ASN A 126 2.70 -18.61 -1.85
N THR A 127 3.29 -17.41 -1.97
CA THR A 127 3.48 -16.46 -0.86
C THR A 127 2.30 -15.48 -0.70
N LEU A 128 1.33 -15.49 -1.62
CA LEU A 128 0.17 -14.61 -1.59
C LEU A 128 -0.76 -14.99 -0.41
N PRO A 129 -1.10 -14.05 0.50
CA PRO A 129 -1.96 -14.36 1.63
C PRO A 129 -3.35 -14.82 1.19
N LYS A 130 -3.90 -15.83 1.87
CA LYS A 130 -5.22 -16.44 1.54
C LYS A 130 -6.36 -15.43 1.47
N GLN A 131 -6.35 -14.43 2.34
CA GLN A 131 -7.33 -13.34 2.33
C GLN A 131 -7.26 -12.49 1.05
N MET A 132 -6.07 -12.33 0.48
CA MET A 132 -5.90 -11.62 -0.78
C MET A 132 -6.42 -12.45 -1.95
N LEU A 133 -6.26 -13.77 -1.92
CA LEU A 133 -6.83 -14.67 -2.95
C LEU A 133 -8.35 -14.54 -3.06
N ILE A 134 -9.04 -14.42 -1.91
CA ILE A 134 -10.48 -14.22 -1.87
C ILE A 134 -10.84 -12.85 -2.48
N ALA A 135 -10.10 -11.81 -2.10
CA ALA A 135 -10.36 -10.45 -2.58
C ALA A 135 -10.08 -10.25 -4.07
N LEU A 136 -9.04 -10.90 -4.62
CA LEU A 136 -8.60 -10.74 -6.01
C LEU A 136 -9.47 -11.51 -7.02
N GLY A 137 -10.39 -12.37 -6.55
CA GLY A 137 -11.31 -13.09 -7.44
C GLY A 137 -10.57 -14.00 -8.42
N ASN A 138 -11.09 -14.18 -9.65
CA ASN A 138 -10.62 -15.20 -10.60
C ASN A 138 -9.33 -14.86 -11.36
N ASN A 139 -9.04 -13.58 -11.58
CA ASN A 139 -7.87 -13.12 -12.32
C ASN A 139 -6.80 -12.54 -11.38
N VAL A 140 -6.14 -13.39 -10.59
CA VAL A 140 -5.18 -12.94 -9.56
C VAL A 140 -4.06 -12.09 -10.17
N ASN A 141 -3.47 -12.55 -11.29
CA ASN A 141 -2.38 -11.82 -11.95
C ASN A 141 -2.85 -10.46 -12.44
N GLY A 142 -3.95 -10.41 -13.21
CA GLY A 142 -4.52 -9.16 -13.71
C GLY A 142 -4.84 -8.18 -12.60
N ARG A 143 -5.42 -8.64 -11.49
CA ARG A 143 -5.75 -7.78 -10.33
C ARG A 143 -4.52 -7.28 -9.57
N LEU A 144 -3.48 -8.09 -9.43
CA LEU A 144 -2.21 -7.66 -8.84
C LEU A 144 -1.53 -6.59 -9.71
N ILE A 145 -1.51 -6.78 -11.03
CA ILE A 145 -0.99 -5.81 -12.01
C ILE A 145 -1.83 -4.53 -11.98
N LEU A 146 -3.15 -4.63 -11.86
CA LEU A 146 -4.05 -3.48 -11.74
C LEU A 146 -3.73 -2.67 -10.49
N GLY A 147 -3.53 -3.33 -9.34
CA GLY A 147 -3.10 -2.67 -8.11
C GLY A 147 -1.79 -1.88 -8.29
N MET A 148 -0.78 -2.49 -8.92
CA MET A 148 0.48 -1.80 -9.25
C MET A 148 0.27 -0.60 -10.19
N SER A 149 -0.63 -0.73 -11.16
CA SER A 149 -0.95 0.33 -12.13
C SER A 149 -1.62 1.52 -11.45
N THR A 150 -2.58 1.27 -10.56
CA THR A 150 -3.26 2.29 -9.76
C THR A 150 -2.28 3.01 -8.84
N PHE A 151 -1.42 2.28 -8.14
CA PHE A 151 -0.36 2.85 -7.29
C PHE A 151 0.60 3.75 -8.05
N THR A 152 0.96 3.35 -9.27
CA THR A 152 1.80 4.14 -10.17
C THR A 152 1.07 5.41 -10.62
N LEU A 153 -0.21 5.31 -10.95
CA LEU A 153 -1.03 6.45 -11.36
C LEU A 153 -1.19 7.48 -10.24
N GLU A 154 -1.48 7.02 -9.02
CA GLU A 154 -1.56 7.87 -7.82
C GLU A 154 -0.24 8.61 -7.60
N GLN A 155 0.87 7.89 -7.58
CA GLN A 155 2.20 8.48 -7.35
C GLN A 155 2.56 9.48 -8.46
N TRP A 156 2.20 9.20 -9.71
CA TRP A 156 2.43 10.12 -10.84
C TRP A 156 1.53 11.36 -10.73
N GLY A 157 0.29 11.19 -10.26
CA GLY A 157 -0.61 12.29 -9.91
C GLY A 157 -0.04 13.23 -8.86
N GLU A 158 0.56 12.69 -7.78
CA GLU A 158 1.25 13.49 -6.75
C GLU A 158 2.44 14.28 -7.31
N LYS A 159 3.06 13.80 -8.40
CA LYS A 159 4.12 14.49 -9.15
C LYS A 159 3.58 15.39 -10.25
N GLN A 160 2.31 15.81 -10.15
CA GLN A 160 1.63 16.66 -11.13
C GLN A 160 1.62 16.07 -12.55
N LYS A 161 1.70 14.74 -12.65
CA LYS A 161 1.77 14.00 -13.92
C LYS A 161 2.86 14.53 -14.85
N ALA A 162 4.03 14.86 -14.30
CA ALA A 162 5.15 15.36 -15.08
C ALA A 162 5.49 14.39 -16.23
N ALA A 163 5.55 14.90 -17.47
CA ALA A 163 5.76 14.10 -18.68
C ALA A 163 7.13 13.42 -18.72
N ASN A 164 8.12 13.96 -17.99
CA ASN A 164 9.45 13.41 -17.84
C ASN A 164 9.61 12.48 -16.61
N SER A 165 8.53 12.15 -15.91
CA SER A 165 8.57 11.26 -14.75
C SER A 165 8.92 9.83 -15.16
N CYS A 166 9.75 9.16 -14.35
CA CYS A 166 10.05 7.73 -14.53
C CYS A 166 8.83 6.82 -14.31
N LEU A 167 7.74 7.34 -13.73
CA LEU A 167 6.49 6.60 -13.48
C LEU A 167 5.68 6.35 -14.76
N LEU A 168 5.78 7.25 -15.75
CA LEU A 168 5.06 7.12 -17.02
C LEU A 168 5.44 5.85 -17.81
N PRO A 169 6.74 5.58 -18.09
CA PRO A 169 7.11 4.34 -18.78
C PRO A 169 6.76 3.08 -17.97
N ILE A 170 6.80 3.15 -16.63
CA ILE A 170 6.35 2.05 -15.76
C ILE A 170 4.85 1.79 -15.95
N GLY A 171 4.03 2.84 -15.92
CA GLY A 171 2.59 2.76 -16.17
C GLY A 171 2.26 2.20 -17.56
N LYS A 172 3.00 2.59 -18.60
CA LYS A 172 2.87 2.03 -19.96
C LYS A 172 3.17 0.53 -19.99
N LYS A 173 4.28 0.09 -19.36
CA LYS A 173 4.61 -1.34 -19.27
C LYS A 173 3.55 -2.13 -18.52
N LEU A 174 3.03 -1.58 -17.42
CA LEU A 174 1.94 -2.18 -16.66
C LEU A 174 0.64 -2.27 -17.48
N ASN A 175 0.31 -1.26 -18.31
CA ASN A 175 -0.83 -1.33 -19.24
C ASN A 175 -0.69 -2.46 -20.26
N ASP A 176 0.52 -2.70 -20.78
CA ASP A 176 0.76 -3.81 -21.70
C ASP A 176 0.55 -5.16 -20.99
N MET A 177 1.01 -5.27 -19.74
CA MET A 177 0.77 -6.46 -18.91
C MET A 177 -0.72 -6.64 -18.56
N LEU A 178 -1.46 -5.55 -18.30
CA LEU A 178 -2.92 -5.60 -18.07
C LEU A 178 -3.63 -6.17 -19.29
N ALA A 179 -3.34 -5.62 -20.48
CA ALA A 179 -3.93 -6.08 -21.73
C ALA A 179 -3.62 -7.56 -21.99
N ALA A 180 -2.37 -7.99 -21.74
CA ALA A 180 -1.97 -9.40 -21.86
C ALA A 180 -2.69 -10.33 -20.88
N ASN A 181 -3.19 -9.81 -19.75
CA ASN A 181 -3.95 -10.56 -18.74
C ASN A 181 -5.47 -10.34 -18.85
N GLY A 182 -5.94 -9.76 -19.97
CA GLY A 182 -7.37 -9.54 -20.22
C GLY A 182 -8.03 -8.48 -19.33
N GLU A 183 -7.23 -7.61 -18.70
CA GLU A 183 -7.72 -6.48 -17.91
C GLU A 183 -7.76 -5.20 -18.77
N GLU A 184 -8.60 -4.24 -18.38
CA GLU A 184 -8.67 -2.93 -19.02
C GLU A 184 -7.42 -2.10 -18.73
N ARG A 185 -6.90 -1.40 -19.75
CA ARG A 185 -5.77 -0.49 -19.63
C ARG A 185 -6.17 0.80 -18.89
N ILE A 186 -5.23 1.39 -18.15
CA ILE A 186 -5.41 2.72 -17.54
C ILE A 186 -5.13 3.79 -18.60
N LYS A 187 -6.19 4.44 -19.09
CA LYS A 187 -6.15 5.42 -20.21
C LYS A 187 -5.12 6.55 -20.02
N GLN A 188 -4.85 6.94 -18.79
CA GLN A 188 -3.93 8.02 -18.45
C GLN A 188 -2.48 7.72 -18.87
N PHE A 189 -2.11 6.45 -19.02
CA PHE A 189 -0.78 6.06 -19.51
C PHE A 189 -0.71 5.91 -21.03
N ASP A 190 -1.84 5.94 -21.75
CA ASP A 190 -1.87 5.70 -23.20
C ASP A 190 -1.46 6.92 -24.05
N GLY A 191 -1.25 8.12 -23.48
CA GLY A 191 -1.04 9.32 -24.31
C GLY A 191 -0.62 10.62 -23.63
N THR A 192 0.48 10.63 -22.89
CA THR A 192 1.28 11.86 -22.64
C THR A 192 2.61 11.78 -23.35
#